data_AF-A0A925VNI9-F1
#
_entry.id   AF-A0A925VNI9-F1
#
_cell.length_a   1.000
_cell.length_b   1.000
_cell.length_c   1.000
_cell.angle_alpha   90.00
_cell.angle_beta   90.00
_cell.angle_gamma   90.00
#
_symmetry.space_group_name_H-M   'P 1'
#
loop_
_entity.id
_entity.type
_entity.pdbx_description
1 polymer ?
#
loop_
_entity_poly.entity_id
_entity_poly.type
_entity_poly.pdbx_seq_one_letter_code
_entity_poly.pdbx_strand_id
1 'polypeptide(L)'
;MQSSAALPLPAPSLPAHPRAARRLLWTAFWLIVFTVVVGQAWDGYWHITNVFDGFWSPPHVFVYAMSTFAGLFVVALCFTPRLRHSFGPGLVVPGLPFALPGPLFLLAAGFVALGVAGMVVDNLWHTAYGLNETQWSLPHAMIGAAICVMLLGFTSCRLALRAHRPLRWPTALLLGVLLIGGTKFFLGPLYQNPTAEGVRALASIPVLAAQPALQQGARVVLDWNLTRSNPALVVLGAVWAGIAL
;
A
#
# COMPACT_ATOMS: atom_id res chain seq x y z
N MET A 1 28.59 -3.67 -54.47
CA MET A 1 28.59 -2.55 -53.50
C MET A 1 27.31 -2.61 -52.70
N GLN A 2 27.33 -3.33 -51.56
CA GLN A 2 26.20 -3.34 -50.62
C GLN A 2 26.38 -2.16 -49.67
N SER A 3 25.41 -1.25 -49.70
CA SER A 3 25.33 -0.09 -48.81
C SER A 3 25.20 -0.61 -47.37
N SER A 4 26.26 -0.46 -46.59
CA SER A 4 26.24 -0.70 -45.15
C SER A 4 25.39 0.39 -44.52
N ALA A 5 24.09 0.11 -44.34
CA ALA A 5 23.19 0.99 -43.62
C ALA A 5 23.75 1.18 -42.20
N ALA A 6 24.28 2.37 -41.93
CA ALA A 6 24.76 2.74 -40.62
C ALA A 6 23.62 2.54 -39.61
N LEU A 7 23.85 1.72 -38.58
CA LEU A 7 22.94 1.60 -37.46
C LEU A 7 22.70 3.00 -36.88
N PRO A 8 21.44 3.40 -36.61
CA PRO A 8 21.17 4.68 -35.99
C PRO A 8 21.97 4.81 -34.71
N LEU A 9 22.75 5.89 -34.59
CA LEU A 9 23.44 6.20 -33.34
C LEU A 9 22.38 6.25 -32.23
N PRO A 10 22.60 5.58 -31.08
CA PRO A 10 21.66 5.63 -29.98
C PRO A 10 21.44 7.10 -29.61
N ALA A 11 20.16 7.50 -29.56
CA ALA A 11 19.79 8.86 -29.19
C ALA A 11 20.52 9.24 -27.88
N PRO A 12 21.05 10.48 -27.76
CA PRO A 12 21.78 10.89 -26.57
C PRO A 12 20.97 10.58 -25.31
N SER A 13 21.52 9.75 -24.43
CA SER A 13 20.86 9.43 -23.17
C SER A 13 20.74 10.71 -22.37
N LEU A 14 19.53 11.25 -22.24
CA LEU A 14 19.30 12.43 -21.40
C LEU A 14 19.86 12.16 -19.99
N PRO A 15 20.68 13.08 -19.43
CA PRO A 15 21.33 12.86 -18.15
C PRO A 15 20.28 12.66 -17.04
N ALA A 16 20.52 11.70 -16.17
CA ALA A 16 19.64 11.41 -15.05
C ALA A 16 19.66 12.54 -14.01
N HIS A 17 18.53 12.77 -13.33
CA HIS A 17 18.40 13.75 -12.24
C HIS A 17 18.09 13.06 -10.90
N PRO A 18 19.03 12.28 -10.32
CA PRO A 18 18.77 11.42 -9.17
C PRO A 18 18.41 12.19 -7.89
N ARG A 19 18.86 13.45 -7.75
CA ARG A 19 18.47 14.30 -6.62
C ARG A 19 17.00 14.68 -6.67
N ALA A 20 16.49 15.06 -7.84
CA ALA A 20 15.09 15.40 -8.04
C ALA A 20 14.21 14.15 -7.93
N ALA A 21 14.61 13.04 -8.57
CA ALA A 21 13.91 11.77 -8.49
C ALA A 21 13.76 11.29 -7.03
N ARG A 22 14.85 11.38 -6.24
CA ARG A 22 14.81 11.07 -4.81
C ARG A 22 13.86 11.97 -4.02
N ARG A 23 13.83 13.28 -4.31
CA ARG A 23 12.92 14.22 -3.61
C ARG A 23 11.47 13.83 -3.87
N LEU A 24 11.08 13.66 -5.13
CA LEU A 24 9.72 13.25 -5.50
C LEU A 24 9.34 11.90 -4.89
N LEU A 25 10.25 10.93 -4.91
CA LEU A 25 10.05 9.62 -4.27
C LEU A 25 9.71 9.76 -2.77
N TRP A 26 10.49 10.55 -2.03
CA TRP A 26 10.24 10.79 -0.61
C TRP A 26 9.00 11.64 -0.36
N THR A 27 8.70 12.61 -1.21
CA THR A 27 7.45 13.39 -1.12
C THR A 27 6.24 12.48 -1.28
N ALA A 28 6.21 11.60 -2.29
CA ALA A 28 5.15 10.62 -2.47
C ALA A 28 5.00 9.70 -1.25
N PHE A 29 6.12 9.22 -0.70
CA PHE A 29 6.13 8.40 0.50
C PHE A 29 5.55 9.11 1.71
N TRP A 30 5.99 10.34 2.00
CA TRP A 30 5.50 11.07 3.16
C TRP A 30 4.02 11.46 3.05
N LEU A 31 3.54 11.72 1.83
CA LEU A 31 2.11 11.90 1.60
C LEU A 31 1.32 10.64 1.96
N ILE A 32 1.79 9.45 1.55
CA ILE A 32 1.13 8.19 1.92
C ILE A 32 1.21 7.91 3.43
N VAL A 33 2.36 8.16 4.07
CA VAL A 33 2.47 8.03 5.53
C VAL A 33 1.49 8.97 6.22
N PHE A 34 1.36 10.20 5.73
CA PHE A 34 0.42 11.17 6.26
C PHE A 34 -1.04 10.72 6.07
N THR A 35 -1.37 10.18 4.89
CA THR A 35 -2.67 9.55 4.63
C THR A 35 -2.97 8.41 5.59
N VAL A 36 -2.03 7.49 5.80
CA VAL A 36 -2.25 6.32 6.67
C VAL A 36 -2.35 6.75 8.13
N VAL A 37 -1.46 7.62 8.61
CA VAL A 37 -1.46 7.99 10.04
C VAL A 37 -2.60 8.93 10.39
N VAL A 38 -2.83 9.97 9.59
CA VAL A 38 -3.83 11.00 9.89
C VAL A 38 -5.18 10.64 9.29
N GLY A 39 -5.20 10.19 8.03
CA GLY A 39 -6.43 9.84 7.33
C GLY A 39 -7.13 8.67 7.99
N GLN A 40 -6.44 7.56 8.29
CA GLN A 40 -7.06 6.40 8.95
C GLN A 40 -7.60 6.74 10.35
N ALA A 41 -6.86 7.52 11.12
CA ALA A 41 -7.29 7.91 12.47
C ALA A 41 -8.52 8.85 12.41
N TRP A 42 -8.52 9.79 11.47
CA TRP A 42 -9.65 10.70 11.26
C TRP A 42 -10.87 9.96 10.74
N ASP A 43 -10.70 9.07 9.78
CA ASP A 43 -11.75 8.22 9.22
C ASP A 43 -12.41 7.33 10.27
N GLY A 44 -11.60 6.64 11.08
CA GLY A 44 -12.09 5.84 12.19
C GLY A 44 -12.86 6.66 13.22
N TYR A 45 -12.39 7.87 13.56
CA TYR A 45 -13.12 8.77 14.46
C TYR A 45 -14.45 9.23 13.85
N TRP A 46 -14.46 9.60 12.57
CA TRP A 46 -15.63 10.05 11.84
C TRP A 46 -16.75 9.00 11.85
N HIS A 47 -16.42 7.74 11.57
CA HIS A 47 -17.39 6.64 11.61
C HIS A 47 -18.02 6.42 13.00
N ILE A 48 -17.33 6.80 14.09
CA ILE A 48 -17.85 6.67 15.45
C ILE A 48 -18.77 7.85 15.80
N THR A 49 -18.53 9.04 15.23
CA THR A 49 -19.28 10.26 15.56
C THR A 49 -20.39 10.60 14.56
N ASN A 50 -20.38 10.01 13.36
CA ASN A 50 -21.29 10.34 12.28
C ASN A 50 -22.04 9.08 11.83
N VAL A 51 -23.33 9.02 12.19
CA VAL A 51 -24.22 7.88 11.84
C VAL A 51 -24.42 7.76 10.33
N PHE A 52 -24.44 8.89 9.63
CA PHE A 52 -24.50 8.94 8.17
C PHE A 52 -23.10 9.21 7.63
N ASP A 53 -22.55 8.21 6.97
CA ASP A 53 -21.29 8.31 6.26
C ASP A 53 -21.49 7.96 4.78
N GLY A 54 -20.64 8.52 3.94
CA GLY A 54 -20.72 8.32 2.50
C GLY A 54 -19.37 8.46 1.83
N PHE A 55 -19.32 8.06 0.55
CA PHE A 55 -18.09 8.03 -0.23
C PHE A 55 -17.32 9.37 -0.25
N TRP A 56 -18.02 10.49 -0.14
CA TRP A 56 -17.45 11.85 -0.15
C TRP A 56 -17.33 12.50 1.22
N SER A 57 -17.26 11.71 2.30
CA SER A 57 -17.03 12.25 3.62
C SER A 57 -15.69 12.99 3.71
N PRO A 58 -15.54 13.99 4.61
CA PRO A 58 -14.30 14.73 4.76
C PRO A 58 -13.02 13.87 4.90
N PRO A 59 -12.97 12.82 5.74
CA PRO A 59 -11.79 11.96 5.82
C PRO A 59 -11.53 11.20 4.51
N HIS A 60 -12.55 10.69 3.83
CA HIS A 60 -12.40 10.03 2.53
C HIS A 60 -11.80 10.98 1.48
N VAL A 61 -12.35 12.20 1.34
CA VAL A 61 -11.84 13.20 0.40
C VAL A 61 -10.37 13.54 0.69
N PHE A 62 -10.01 13.64 1.97
CA PHE A 62 -8.62 13.83 2.38
C PHE A 62 -7.72 12.66 1.96
N VAL A 63 -8.13 11.43 2.25
CA VAL A 63 -7.40 10.21 1.87
C VAL A 63 -7.21 10.13 0.36
N TYR A 64 -8.27 10.42 -0.41
CA TYR A 64 -8.26 10.44 -1.87
C TYR A 64 -7.31 11.49 -2.42
N ALA A 65 -7.39 12.72 -1.92
CA ALA A 65 -6.55 13.82 -2.40
C ALA A 65 -5.07 13.52 -2.16
N MET A 66 -4.70 13.14 -0.94
CA MET A 66 -3.31 12.87 -0.59
C MET A 66 -2.74 11.67 -1.35
N SER A 67 -3.52 10.59 -1.48
CA SER A 67 -3.11 9.41 -2.27
C SER A 67 -2.98 9.73 -3.75
N THR A 68 -3.88 10.56 -4.29
CA THR A 68 -3.82 11.02 -5.69
C THR A 68 -2.58 11.86 -5.94
N PHE A 69 -2.27 12.83 -5.06
CA PHE A 69 -1.05 13.63 -5.18
C PHE A 69 0.22 12.77 -5.11
N ALA A 70 0.27 11.79 -4.19
CA ALA A 70 1.37 10.84 -4.13
C ALA A 70 1.51 10.03 -5.44
N GLY A 71 0.39 9.55 -5.99
CA GLY A 71 0.35 8.87 -7.28
C GLY A 71 0.83 9.75 -8.43
N LEU A 72 0.45 11.03 -8.46
CA LEU A 72 0.92 12.00 -9.48
C LEU A 72 2.43 12.20 -9.44
N PHE A 73 3.06 12.20 -8.25
CA PHE A 73 4.52 12.22 -8.15
C PHE A 73 5.15 10.96 -8.74
N VAL A 74 4.54 9.78 -8.54
CA VAL A 74 5.01 8.53 -9.17
C VAL A 74 4.82 8.57 -10.68
N VAL A 75 3.71 9.09 -11.18
CA VAL A 75 3.50 9.34 -12.61
C VAL A 75 4.59 10.27 -13.15
N ALA A 76 4.92 11.35 -12.47
CA ALA A 76 6.01 12.24 -12.87
C ALA A 76 7.37 11.51 -12.92
N LEU A 77 7.66 10.62 -11.97
CA LEU A 77 8.86 9.78 -11.99
C LEU A 77 8.88 8.82 -13.19
N CYS A 78 7.73 8.23 -13.55
CA CYS A 78 7.60 7.29 -14.66
C CYS A 78 7.66 7.98 -16.04
N PHE A 79 7.02 9.14 -16.20
CA PHE A 79 6.85 9.79 -17.51
C PHE A 79 7.93 10.82 -17.84
N THR A 80 8.71 11.28 -16.85
CA THR A 80 9.82 12.20 -17.11
C THR A 80 11.12 11.41 -17.34
N PRO A 81 11.69 11.34 -18.56
CA PRO A 81 12.81 10.44 -18.87
C PRO A 81 14.02 10.64 -17.95
N ARG A 82 14.37 11.90 -17.67
CA ARG A 82 15.47 12.29 -16.79
C ARG A 82 15.29 11.81 -15.34
N LEU A 83 14.05 11.71 -14.86
CA LEU A 83 13.76 11.16 -13.54
C LEU A 83 13.77 9.64 -13.58
N ARG A 84 13.06 9.05 -14.55
CA ARG A 84 12.96 7.61 -14.77
C ARG A 84 14.32 6.92 -14.88
N HIS A 85 15.25 7.47 -15.67
CA HIS A 85 16.58 6.88 -15.88
C HIS A 85 17.43 6.84 -14.60
N SER A 86 17.05 7.57 -13.55
CA SER A 86 17.74 7.51 -12.25
C SER A 86 17.55 6.18 -11.52
N PHE A 87 16.62 5.32 -11.98
CA PHE A 87 16.28 4.04 -11.34
C PHE A 87 16.84 2.81 -12.06
N GLY A 88 17.73 3.03 -13.04
CA GLY A 88 18.38 1.96 -13.80
C GLY A 88 17.72 1.65 -15.15
N PRO A 89 18.11 0.53 -15.79
CA PRO A 89 17.60 0.15 -17.09
C PRO A 89 16.09 -0.17 -17.04
N GLY A 90 15.39 0.17 -18.12
CA GLY A 90 13.96 -0.08 -18.26
C GLY A 90 13.67 -1.48 -18.82
N LEU A 91 12.52 -2.02 -18.45
CA LEU A 91 11.92 -3.21 -19.04
C LEU A 91 10.82 -2.77 -20.00
N VAL A 92 10.64 -3.47 -21.12
CA VAL A 92 9.51 -3.21 -22.03
C VAL A 92 8.25 -3.75 -21.35
N VAL A 93 7.27 -2.86 -21.14
CA VAL A 93 5.98 -3.20 -20.55
C VAL A 93 4.92 -3.07 -21.63
N PRO A 94 4.14 -4.14 -21.92
CA PRO A 94 3.05 -4.06 -22.89
C PRO A 94 2.08 -2.91 -22.57
N GLY A 95 1.75 -2.12 -23.58
CA GLY A 95 0.83 -0.98 -23.45
C GLY A 95 1.47 0.34 -22.99
N LEU A 96 2.75 0.35 -22.57
CA LEU A 96 3.49 1.59 -22.31
C LEU A 96 4.34 1.98 -23.53
N PRO A 97 4.37 3.27 -23.93
CA PRO A 97 5.16 3.73 -25.07
C PRO A 97 6.66 3.83 -24.77
N PHE A 98 7.11 3.44 -23.58
CA PHE A 98 8.50 3.51 -23.15
C PHE A 98 8.85 2.36 -22.19
N ALA A 99 10.14 2.04 -22.12
CA ALA A 99 10.65 1.09 -21.13
C ALA A 99 10.61 1.69 -19.72
N LEU A 100 10.13 0.92 -18.74
CA LEU A 100 9.98 1.34 -17.36
C LEU A 100 10.89 0.53 -16.43
N PRO A 101 11.71 1.16 -15.57
CA PRO A 101 12.53 0.44 -14.60
C PRO A 101 11.66 -0.39 -13.66
N GLY A 102 12.06 -1.65 -13.40
CA GLY A 102 11.33 -2.57 -12.52
C GLY A 102 10.93 -1.97 -11.16
N PRO A 103 11.81 -1.22 -10.46
CA PRO A 103 11.43 -0.55 -9.21
C PRO A 103 10.26 0.43 -9.35
N LEU A 104 10.23 1.22 -10.43
CA LEU A 104 9.15 2.16 -10.70
C LEU A 104 7.87 1.43 -11.15
N PHE A 105 8.00 0.32 -11.87
CA PHE A 105 6.87 -0.52 -12.23
C PHE A 105 6.17 -1.07 -10.98
N LEU A 106 6.92 -1.65 -10.03
CA LEU A 106 6.37 -2.14 -8.76
C LEU A 106 5.69 -1.02 -7.97
N LEU A 107 6.34 0.14 -7.86
CA LEU A 107 5.77 1.28 -7.14
C LEU A 107 4.47 1.77 -7.80
N ALA A 108 4.47 1.96 -9.12
CA ALA A 108 3.29 2.39 -9.87
C ALA A 108 2.16 1.36 -9.80
N ALA A 109 2.48 0.05 -9.91
CA ALA A 109 1.51 -1.02 -9.77
C ALA A 109 0.85 -1.02 -8.38
N GLY A 110 1.62 -0.77 -7.32
CA GLY A 110 1.09 -0.60 -5.96
C GLY A 110 0.10 0.55 -5.84
N PHE A 111 0.41 1.71 -6.45
CA PHE A 111 -0.52 2.86 -6.47
C PHE A 111 -1.79 2.59 -7.29
N VAL A 112 -1.66 1.95 -8.46
CA VAL A 112 -2.81 1.54 -9.27
C VAL A 112 -3.69 0.57 -8.50
N ALA A 113 -3.09 -0.46 -7.89
CA ALA A 113 -3.81 -1.42 -7.06
C ALA A 113 -4.50 -0.76 -5.87
N LEU A 114 -3.86 0.23 -5.22
CA LEU A 114 -4.43 0.98 -4.11
C LEU A 114 -5.65 1.79 -4.56
N GLY A 115 -5.57 2.47 -5.70
CA GLY A 115 -6.70 3.21 -6.27
C GLY A 115 -7.87 2.30 -6.64
N VAL A 116 -7.60 1.16 -7.29
CA VAL A 116 -8.64 0.18 -7.62
C VAL A 116 -9.28 -0.39 -6.35
N ALA A 117 -8.47 -0.80 -5.37
CA ALA A 117 -8.95 -1.38 -4.13
C ALA A 117 -9.77 -0.38 -3.31
N GLY A 118 -9.21 0.79 -3.03
CA GLY A 118 -9.79 1.77 -2.10
C GLY A 118 -10.81 2.74 -2.69
N MET A 119 -10.78 3.04 -4.00
CA MET A 119 -11.76 3.96 -4.59
C MET A 119 -12.87 3.23 -5.35
N VAL A 120 -12.57 2.08 -5.95
CA VAL A 120 -13.53 1.35 -6.78
C VAL A 120 -14.16 0.21 -6.01
N VAL A 121 -13.35 -0.76 -5.57
CA VAL A 121 -13.85 -1.98 -4.92
C VAL A 121 -14.48 -1.67 -3.57
N ASP A 122 -13.84 -0.83 -2.76
CA ASP A 122 -14.34 -0.41 -1.45
C ASP A 122 -15.68 0.34 -1.55
N ASN A 123 -15.83 1.26 -2.50
CA ASN A 123 -17.10 1.96 -2.71
C ASN A 123 -18.22 1.02 -3.18
N LEU A 124 -17.92 0.10 -4.10
CA LEU A 124 -18.88 -0.92 -4.53
C LEU A 124 -19.29 -1.81 -3.37
N TRP A 125 -18.34 -2.17 -2.51
CA TRP A 125 -18.59 -2.95 -1.29
C TRP A 125 -19.54 -2.21 -0.36
N HIS A 126 -19.25 -0.96 -0.06
CA HIS A 126 -20.08 -0.14 0.81
C HIS A 126 -21.48 0.10 0.26
N THR A 127 -21.62 0.22 -1.05
CA THR A 127 -22.93 0.34 -1.71
C THR A 127 -23.74 -0.96 -1.64
N ALA A 128 -23.09 -2.12 -1.77
CA ALA A 128 -23.75 -3.42 -1.82
C ALA A 128 -24.03 -4.04 -0.44
N TYR A 129 -23.09 -3.90 0.50
CA TYR A 129 -23.07 -4.62 1.78
C TYR A 129 -23.10 -3.71 3.01
N GLY A 130 -22.88 -2.39 2.84
CA GLY A 130 -22.79 -1.45 3.95
C GLY A 130 -21.40 -1.44 4.61
N LEU A 131 -21.33 -1.27 5.92
CA LEU A 131 -20.05 -1.15 6.65
C LEU A 131 -19.17 -2.41 6.55
N ASN A 132 -17.86 -2.23 6.73
CA ASN A 132 -16.88 -3.32 6.69
C ASN A 132 -17.16 -4.38 7.75
N GLU A 133 -17.22 -5.66 7.37
CA GLU A 133 -17.46 -6.74 8.35
C GLU A 133 -16.22 -6.98 9.23
N THR A 134 -15.02 -6.84 8.66
CA THR A 134 -13.74 -6.99 9.37
C THR A 134 -12.66 -6.13 8.70
N GLN A 135 -11.53 -5.95 9.38
CA GLN A 135 -10.30 -5.37 8.79
C GLN A 135 -9.66 -6.25 7.70
N TRP A 136 -10.28 -7.40 7.38
CA TRP A 136 -9.88 -8.32 6.32
C TRP A 136 -11.00 -8.57 5.31
N SER A 137 -11.99 -7.68 5.23
CA SER A 137 -12.96 -7.70 4.12
C SER A 137 -12.21 -7.59 2.78
N LEU A 138 -12.87 -8.00 1.68
CA LEU A 138 -12.26 -8.00 0.35
C LEU A 138 -11.52 -6.69 0.01
N PRO A 139 -12.13 -5.48 0.14
CA PRO A 139 -11.42 -4.24 -0.16
C PRO A 139 -10.22 -4.00 0.76
N HIS A 140 -10.34 -4.30 2.06
CA HIS A 140 -9.26 -4.11 3.03
C HIS A 140 -8.08 -5.04 2.78
N ALA A 141 -8.34 -6.29 2.42
CA ALA A 141 -7.30 -7.22 1.98
C ALA A 141 -6.60 -6.69 0.71
N MET A 142 -7.35 -6.22 -0.28
CA MET A 142 -6.76 -5.64 -1.50
C MET A 142 -5.92 -4.38 -1.22
N ILE A 143 -6.38 -3.50 -0.32
CA ILE A 143 -5.62 -2.33 0.15
C ILE A 143 -4.32 -2.78 0.83
N GLY A 144 -4.39 -3.77 1.72
CA GLY A 144 -3.20 -4.33 2.40
C GLY A 144 -2.17 -4.89 1.41
N ALA A 145 -2.63 -5.65 0.40
CA ALA A 145 -1.78 -6.17 -0.67
C ALA A 145 -1.15 -5.03 -1.50
N ALA A 146 -1.94 -4.02 -1.86
CA ALA A 146 -1.46 -2.86 -2.61
C ALA A 146 -0.40 -2.06 -1.83
N ILE A 147 -0.59 -1.86 -0.53
CA ILE A 147 0.40 -1.23 0.36
C ILE A 147 1.67 -2.07 0.41
N CYS A 148 1.57 -3.40 0.52
CA CYS A 148 2.75 -4.28 0.49
C CYS A 148 3.55 -4.12 -0.81
N VAL A 149 2.89 -4.16 -1.97
CA VAL A 149 3.52 -3.94 -3.29
C VAL A 149 4.15 -2.55 -3.39
N MET A 150 3.45 -1.52 -2.88
CA MET A 150 3.94 -0.15 -2.86
C MET A 150 5.21 0.01 -2.00
N LEU A 151 5.26 -0.64 -0.83
CA LEU A 151 6.44 -0.63 0.04
C LEU A 151 7.63 -1.39 -0.57
N LEU A 152 7.38 -2.50 -1.26
CA LEU A 152 8.38 -3.22 -2.05
C LEU A 152 8.91 -2.33 -3.19
N GLY A 153 8.02 -1.65 -3.91
CA GLY A 153 8.37 -0.71 -4.98
C GLY A 153 9.19 0.48 -4.47
N PHE A 154 8.78 1.08 -3.34
CA PHE A 154 9.50 2.19 -2.71
C PHE A 154 10.90 1.78 -2.26
N THR A 155 11.02 0.63 -1.59
CA THR A 155 12.31 0.08 -1.16
C THR A 155 13.20 -0.18 -2.37
N SER A 156 12.66 -0.83 -3.41
CA SER A 156 13.37 -1.09 -4.67
C SER A 156 13.84 0.21 -5.32
N CYS A 157 13.00 1.25 -5.36
CA CYS A 157 13.35 2.56 -5.90
C CYS A 157 14.49 3.20 -5.09
N ARG A 158 14.43 3.11 -3.76
CA ARG A 158 15.46 3.65 -2.89
C ARG A 158 16.78 2.89 -3.02
N LEU A 159 16.74 1.57 -3.21
CA LEU A 159 17.92 0.73 -3.48
C LEU A 159 18.53 1.05 -4.84
N ALA A 160 17.72 1.28 -5.89
CA ALA A 160 18.22 1.70 -7.20
C ALA A 160 19.00 3.01 -7.13
N LEU A 161 18.55 3.95 -6.29
CA LEU A 161 19.24 5.23 -6.06
C LEU A 161 20.51 5.12 -5.20
N ARG A 162 20.89 3.93 -4.72
CA ARG A 162 22.08 3.73 -3.84
C ARG A 162 23.38 4.16 -4.50
N ALA A 163 23.50 4.01 -5.82
CA ALA A 163 24.67 4.42 -6.59
C ALA A 163 24.91 5.93 -6.54
N HIS A 164 23.84 6.72 -6.38
CA HIS A 164 23.92 8.18 -6.30
C HIS A 164 23.90 8.71 -4.86
N ARG A 165 23.23 7.99 -3.96
CA ARG A 165 23.18 8.29 -2.52
C ARG A 165 23.17 7.00 -1.71
N PRO A 166 24.27 6.65 -1.04
CA PRO A 166 24.37 5.40 -0.29
C PRO A 166 23.28 5.29 0.77
N LEU A 167 22.90 4.06 1.11
CA LEU A 167 21.89 3.79 2.12
C LEU A 167 22.55 3.92 3.51
N ARG A 168 22.08 4.88 4.31
CA ARG A 168 22.52 5.03 5.71
C ARG A 168 21.70 4.09 6.59
N TRP A 169 22.28 3.64 7.70
CA TRP A 169 21.62 2.71 8.62
C TRP A 169 20.22 3.15 9.09
N PRO A 170 19.90 4.44 9.36
CA PRO A 170 18.55 4.80 9.79
C PRO A 170 17.53 4.62 8.67
N THR A 171 17.94 4.89 7.43
CA THR A 171 17.09 4.64 6.25
C THR A 171 16.92 3.15 6.03
N ALA A 172 17.98 2.36 6.18
CA ALA A 172 17.90 0.90 6.07
C ALA A 172 16.94 0.31 7.12
N LEU A 173 17.06 0.76 8.37
CA LEU A 173 16.16 0.36 9.47
C LEU A 173 14.71 0.74 9.17
N LEU A 174 14.47 1.99 8.76
CA LEU A 174 13.13 2.45 8.38
C LEU A 174 12.52 1.57 7.28
N LEU A 175 13.27 1.30 6.20
CA LEU A 175 12.81 0.43 5.12
C LEU A 175 12.53 -0.99 5.62
N GLY A 176 13.40 -1.55 6.46
CA GLY A 176 13.21 -2.88 7.06
C GLY A 176 11.94 -2.96 7.91
N VAL A 177 11.72 -1.99 8.80
CA VAL A 177 10.51 -1.93 9.63
C VAL A 177 9.25 -1.80 8.78
N LEU A 178 9.29 -0.97 7.73
CA LEU A 178 8.15 -0.80 6.82
C LEU A 178 7.84 -2.10 6.06
N LEU A 179 8.86 -2.81 5.55
CA LEU A 179 8.66 -4.08 4.86
C LEU A 179 8.10 -5.15 5.79
N ILE A 180 8.61 -5.27 7.02
CA ILE A 180 8.04 -6.17 8.04
C ILE A 180 6.58 -5.77 8.33
N GLY A 181 6.28 -4.48 8.39
CA GLY A 181 4.91 -3.97 8.53
C GLY A 181 4.00 -4.36 7.36
N GLY A 182 4.46 -4.19 6.12
CA GLY A 182 3.68 -4.50 4.91
C GLY A 182 3.44 -5.99 4.70
N THR A 183 4.37 -6.84 5.12
CA THR A 183 4.24 -8.31 5.03
C THR A 183 3.21 -8.89 6.01
N LYS A 184 2.75 -8.13 7.02
CA LYS A 184 1.66 -8.58 7.92
C LYS A 184 0.40 -8.98 7.17
N PHE A 185 0.21 -8.51 5.95
CA PHE A 185 -0.82 -9.01 5.02
C PHE A 185 -0.84 -10.55 4.93
N PHE A 186 0.32 -11.22 4.96
CA PHE A 186 0.40 -12.69 4.90
C PHE A 186 -0.12 -13.40 6.16
N LEU A 187 -0.30 -12.70 7.28
CA LEU A 187 -0.98 -13.23 8.48
C LEU A 187 -2.50 -13.27 8.31
N GLY A 188 -3.03 -12.67 7.25
CA GLY A 188 -4.45 -12.68 6.94
C GLY A 188 -5.31 -12.06 8.05
N PRO A 189 -6.53 -12.58 8.29
CA PRO A 189 -7.41 -12.06 9.35
C PRO A 189 -6.86 -12.29 10.76
N LEU A 190 -5.81 -13.12 10.91
CA LEU A 190 -5.21 -13.45 12.20
C LEU A 190 -4.14 -12.44 12.64
N TYR A 191 -3.84 -11.41 11.84
CA TYR A 191 -2.77 -10.45 12.14
C TYR A 191 -2.98 -9.70 13.46
N GLN A 192 -4.23 -9.49 13.88
CA GLN A 192 -4.56 -8.85 15.16
C GLN A 192 -4.36 -9.79 16.36
N ASN A 193 -4.31 -11.10 16.10
CA ASN A 193 -4.08 -12.15 17.09
C ASN A 193 -4.91 -12.02 18.39
N PRO A 194 -6.23 -11.75 18.30
CA PRO A 194 -7.03 -11.49 19.50
C PRO A 194 -7.27 -12.77 20.31
N THR A 195 -7.67 -12.62 21.56
CA THR A 195 -8.12 -13.73 22.42
C THR A 195 -9.64 -13.83 22.35
N ALA A 196 -10.22 -15.03 22.42
CA ALA A 196 -11.68 -15.17 22.41
C ALA A 196 -12.32 -14.44 23.59
N GLU A 197 -11.71 -14.52 24.77
CA GLU A 197 -12.12 -13.80 25.98
C GLU A 197 -12.04 -12.28 25.78
N GLY A 198 -10.96 -11.79 25.16
CA GLY A 198 -10.77 -10.38 24.86
C GLY A 198 -11.81 -9.82 23.90
N VAL A 199 -12.16 -10.59 22.86
CA VAL A 199 -13.23 -10.21 21.91
C VAL A 199 -14.58 -10.14 22.63
N ARG A 200 -14.91 -11.16 23.45
CA ARG A 200 -16.16 -11.16 24.24
C ARG A 200 -16.20 -10.01 25.24
N ALA A 201 -15.09 -9.75 25.94
CA ALA A 201 -14.98 -8.66 26.90
C ALA A 201 -15.19 -7.31 26.23
N LEU A 202 -14.53 -7.06 25.09
CA LEU A 202 -14.69 -5.83 24.31
C LEU A 202 -16.15 -5.68 23.83
N ALA A 203 -16.73 -6.74 23.27
CA ALA A 203 -18.11 -6.75 22.78
C ALA A 203 -19.14 -6.52 23.90
N SER A 204 -18.81 -6.84 25.15
CA SER A 204 -19.68 -6.65 26.32
C SER A 204 -19.63 -5.24 26.93
N ILE A 205 -18.68 -4.39 26.53
CA ILE A 205 -18.61 -3.01 27.03
C ILE A 205 -19.89 -2.28 26.60
N PRO A 206 -20.66 -1.63 27.49
CA PRO A 206 -22.01 -1.13 27.16
C PRO A 206 -22.10 -0.24 25.91
N VAL A 207 -21.15 0.69 25.73
CA VAL A 207 -21.11 1.57 24.55
C VAL A 207 -20.84 0.80 23.25
N LEU A 208 -20.08 -0.29 23.34
CA LEU A 208 -19.69 -1.15 22.22
C LEU A 208 -20.72 -2.25 21.94
N ALA A 209 -21.44 -2.70 22.98
CA ALA A 209 -22.58 -3.60 22.90
C ALA A 209 -23.73 -2.99 22.07
N ALA A 210 -23.87 -1.66 22.15
CA ALA A 210 -24.86 -0.91 21.39
C ALA A 210 -24.48 -0.68 19.91
N GLN A 211 -23.28 -1.07 19.47
CA GLN A 211 -22.79 -0.85 18.09
C GLN A 211 -22.95 -2.10 17.22
N PRO A 212 -23.92 -2.14 16.28
CA PRO A 212 -24.19 -3.33 15.47
C PRO A 212 -22.99 -3.82 14.65
N ALA A 213 -22.21 -2.90 14.08
CA ALA A 213 -21.02 -3.21 13.28
C ALA A 213 -19.95 -3.94 14.11
N LEU A 214 -19.68 -3.48 15.33
CA LEU A 214 -18.73 -4.15 16.21
C LEU A 214 -19.23 -5.54 16.63
N GLN A 215 -20.53 -5.67 16.95
CA GLN A 215 -21.12 -6.96 17.32
C GLN A 215 -21.06 -7.96 16.16
N GLN A 216 -21.27 -7.49 14.93
CA GLN A 216 -21.09 -8.32 13.73
C GLN A 216 -19.63 -8.78 13.58
N GLY A 217 -18.65 -7.86 13.67
CA GLY A 217 -17.23 -8.22 13.60
C GLY A 217 -16.80 -9.20 14.69
N ALA A 218 -17.28 -9.00 15.93
CA ALA A 218 -17.02 -9.91 17.05
C ALA A 218 -17.59 -11.31 16.80
N ARG A 219 -18.81 -11.41 16.25
CA ARG A 219 -19.39 -12.70 15.85
C ARG A 219 -18.57 -13.38 14.77
N VAL A 220 -18.18 -12.67 13.70
CA VAL A 220 -17.31 -13.24 12.66
C VAL A 220 -16.01 -13.78 13.25
N VAL A 221 -15.36 -13.03 14.14
CA VAL A 221 -14.11 -13.48 14.78
C VAL A 221 -14.31 -14.73 15.64
N LEU A 222 -15.41 -14.80 16.42
CA LEU A 222 -15.67 -15.92 17.31
C LEU A 222 -16.15 -17.16 16.54
N ASP A 223 -17.10 -17.00 15.62
CA ASP A 223 -17.73 -18.10 14.86
C ASP A 223 -16.72 -18.78 13.93
N TRP A 224 -15.80 -18.01 13.34
CA TRP A 224 -14.75 -18.54 12.47
C TRP A 224 -13.43 -18.83 13.21
N ASN A 225 -13.43 -18.72 14.54
CA ASN A 225 -12.25 -18.89 15.39
C ASN A 225 -11.04 -18.08 14.86
N LEU A 226 -11.23 -16.82 14.46
CA LEU A 226 -10.17 -15.92 13.98
C LEU A 226 -9.36 -15.31 15.14
N THR A 227 -8.95 -16.18 16.07
CA THR A 227 -8.28 -15.82 17.31
C THR A 227 -6.90 -16.47 17.38
N ARG A 228 -6.14 -16.17 18.42
CA ARG A 228 -4.83 -16.78 18.66
C ARG A 228 -4.83 -18.31 18.78
N SER A 229 -5.99 -18.92 19.06
CA SER A 229 -6.14 -20.38 19.11
C SER A 229 -6.38 -21.02 17.75
N ASN A 230 -6.46 -20.24 16.66
CA ASN A 230 -6.58 -20.79 15.32
C ASN A 230 -5.29 -21.52 14.91
N PRO A 231 -5.32 -22.81 14.55
CA PRO A 231 -4.12 -23.53 14.12
C PRO A 231 -3.48 -22.93 12.86
N ALA A 232 -4.26 -22.25 12.01
CA ALA A 232 -3.73 -21.56 10.83
C ALA A 232 -2.76 -20.42 11.22
N LEU A 233 -2.83 -19.88 12.43
CA LEU A 233 -1.88 -18.88 12.91
C LEU A 233 -0.44 -19.42 12.90
N VAL A 234 -0.24 -20.69 13.22
CA VAL A 234 1.10 -21.31 13.21
C VAL A 234 1.64 -21.38 11.79
N VAL A 235 0.81 -21.82 10.84
CA VAL A 235 1.20 -21.96 9.43
C VAL A 235 1.44 -20.58 8.79
N LEU A 236 0.47 -19.67 8.91
CA LEU A 236 0.58 -18.31 8.37
C LEU A 236 1.68 -17.50 9.06
N GLY A 237 1.86 -17.70 10.37
CA GLY A 237 2.94 -17.10 11.15
C GLY A 237 4.32 -17.58 10.70
N ALA A 238 4.48 -18.88 10.44
CA ALA A 238 5.72 -19.43 9.90
C ALA A 238 6.02 -18.91 8.48
N VAL A 239 5.01 -18.85 7.61
CA VAL A 239 5.13 -18.26 6.26
C VAL A 239 5.53 -16.79 6.36
N TRP A 240 4.85 -16.02 7.20
CA TRP A 240 5.17 -14.61 7.41
C TRP A 240 6.59 -14.41 7.94
N ALA A 241 6.99 -15.18 8.95
CA ALA A 241 8.33 -15.12 9.51
C ALA A 241 9.40 -15.47 8.46
N GLY A 242 9.15 -16.48 7.61
CA GLY A 242 10.04 -16.84 6.51
C GLY A 242 10.13 -15.80 5.39
N ILE A 243 9.08 -15.00 5.17
CA ILE A 243 9.09 -13.87 4.22
C ILE A 243 9.78 -12.64 4.83
N ALA A 244 9.66 -12.45 6.14
CA ALA A 244 10.16 -11.27 6.85
C ALA A 244 11.66 -11.32 7.21
N LEU A 245 12.25 -12.53 7.26
CA LEU A 245 13.65 -12.81 7.61
C LEU A 245 14.49 -13.11 6.37
#